data_AF-A0A1H5BZ19-F1
#
_entry.id   AF-A0A1H5BZ19-F1
#
_cell.length_a   1.000
_cell.length_b   1.000
_cell.length_c   1.000
_cell.angle_alpha   90.00
_cell.angle_beta   90.00
_cell.angle_gamma   90.00
#
_symmetry.space_group_name_H-M   'P 1'
#
loop_
_entity.id
_entity.type
_entity.pdbx_description
1 polymer ?
#
loop_
_entity_poly.entity_id
_entity_poly.type
_entity_poly.pdbx_seq_one_letter_code
_entity_poly.pdbx_strand_id
1 'polypeptide(L)'
;MGQWWDLWMRWWAGEKVDGAQLWGLPMLVWGRIGKGLQFAGGLTVVLDLVGPERLRAFGKRLYVVNWTKKVASPAEGVSVVVAVVTLLAYLAFFALTLAGTVFGWAEHLIRPVKDLVAWAKPVLDSFWFQYPLVLLIFFIALGSALAAKPKSRAEARSVGRLGCLFAPVVLVAAILAGLILLPWAVVIYGICWPLSRGIAFLLDHKKPGWIVYVVAFAFVVIGFHFDMLAS
;
A
#
# COMPACT_ATOMS: atom_id res chain seq x y z
N MET A 1 17.72 -18.14 22.84
CA MET A 1 19.02 -17.97 22.15
C MET A 1 19.48 -19.21 21.37
N GLY A 2 18.93 -20.41 21.61
CA GLY A 2 19.45 -21.66 21.01
C GLY A 2 19.33 -21.78 19.48
N GLN A 3 18.17 -21.47 18.87
CA GLN A 3 17.96 -21.69 17.44
C GLN A 3 18.87 -20.84 16.55
N TRP A 4 19.05 -19.55 16.87
CA TRP A 4 19.91 -18.69 16.07
C TRP A 4 21.38 -19.12 16.13
N TRP A 5 21.87 -19.45 17.34
CA TRP A 5 23.23 -19.91 17.52
C TRP A 5 23.48 -21.27 16.85
N ASP A 6 22.51 -22.18 16.90
CA ASP A 6 22.59 -23.48 16.21
C ASP A 6 22.74 -23.30 14.70
N LEU A 7 21.91 -22.47 14.07
CA LEU A 7 22.04 -22.16 12.63
C LEU A 7 23.39 -21.53 12.30
N TRP A 8 23.92 -20.69 13.19
CA TRP A 8 25.26 -20.11 13.06
C TRP A 8 26.36 -21.16 13.09
N MET A 9 26.29 -22.12 14.03
CA MET A 9 27.29 -23.19 14.14
C MET A 9 27.22 -24.15 12.95
N ARG A 10 26.02 -24.43 12.43
CA ARG A 10 25.83 -25.27 11.23
C ARG A 10 26.37 -24.60 9.98
N TRP A 11 26.07 -23.31 9.79
CA TRP A 11 26.65 -22.52 8.73
C TRP A 11 28.18 -22.47 8.82
N TRP A 12 28.73 -22.24 10.03
CA TRP A 12 30.17 -22.24 10.27
C TRP A 12 30.84 -23.60 9.99
N ALA A 13 30.13 -24.70 10.19
CA ALA A 13 30.56 -26.04 9.84
C ALA A 13 30.49 -26.34 8.32
N GLY A 14 29.99 -25.40 7.51
CA GLY A 14 29.80 -25.57 6.07
C GLY A 14 28.55 -26.36 5.69
N GLU A 15 27.62 -26.61 6.63
CA GLU A 15 26.33 -27.21 6.32
C GLU A 15 25.43 -26.20 5.59
N LYS A 16 24.73 -26.66 4.54
CA LYS A 16 23.70 -25.84 3.90
C LYS A 16 22.51 -25.68 4.84
N VAL A 17 22.13 -24.43 5.08
CA VAL A 17 21.01 -24.05 5.96
C VAL A 17 19.70 -23.87 5.15
N ASP A 18 19.69 -24.37 3.91
CA ASP A 18 18.54 -24.34 3.01
C ASP A 18 17.34 -25.07 3.62
N GLY A 19 16.18 -24.39 3.68
CA GLY A 19 14.95 -24.94 4.23
C GLY A 19 14.84 -24.88 5.76
N ALA A 20 15.88 -24.44 6.47
CA ALA A 20 15.76 -24.19 7.91
C ALA A 20 14.79 -23.03 8.18
N GLN A 21 14.23 -23.04 9.39
CA GLN A 21 13.34 -21.98 9.87
C GLN A 21 13.97 -21.31 11.10
N LEU A 22 13.94 -19.98 11.11
CA LEU A 22 14.31 -19.18 12.27
C LEU A 22 13.05 -18.47 12.77
N TRP A 23 12.69 -18.71 14.03
CA TRP A 23 11.46 -18.17 14.66
C TRP A 23 10.18 -18.43 13.83
N GLY A 24 10.08 -19.63 13.24
CA GLY A 24 8.91 -20.06 12.45
C GLY A 24 8.82 -19.49 11.03
N LEU A 25 9.81 -18.69 10.60
CA LEU A 25 9.89 -18.18 9.23
C LEU A 25 11.02 -18.85 8.46
N PRO A 26 10.85 -19.16 7.16
CA PRO A 26 11.91 -19.73 6.33
C PRO A 26 13.14 -18.81 6.28
N MET A 27 14.34 -19.39 6.28
CA MET A 27 15.59 -18.62 6.18
C MET A 27 15.66 -17.70 4.96
N LEU A 28 15.01 -18.06 3.85
CA LEU A 28 14.88 -17.19 2.67
C LEU A 28 14.20 -15.84 2.99
N VAL A 29 13.20 -15.83 3.87
CA VAL A 29 12.51 -14.60 4.29
C VAL A 29 13.47 -13.72 5.10
N TRP A 30 14.24 -14.32 6.01
CA TRP A 30 15.26 -13.62 6.79
C TRP A 30 16.37 -13.06 5.91
N GLY A 31 16.85 -13.80 4.91
CA GLY A 31 17.81 -13.28 3.93
C GLY A 31 17.28 -12.04 3.19
N ARG A 32 16.00 -12.03 2.81
CA ARG A 32 15.37 -10.83 2.19
C ARG A 32 15.28 -9.66 3.15
N ILE A 33 14.91 -9.90 4.41
CA ILE A 33 14.94 -8.87 5.47
C ILE A 33 16.37 -8.34 5.64
N GLY A 34 17.36 -9.23 5.66
CA GLY A 34 18.77 -8.89 5.77
C GLY A 34 19.24 -7.95 4.66
N LYS A 35 18.91 -8.26 3.41
CA LYS A 35 19.20 -7.38 2.26
C LYS A 35 18.48 -6.03 2.37
N GLY A 36 17.24 -6.02 2.85
CA GLY A 36 16.51 -4.79 3.13
C GLY A 36 17.20 -3.91 4.17
N LEU A 37 17.70 -4.52 5.26
CA LEU A 37 18.45 -3.83 6.31
C LEU A 37 19.80 -3.32 5.79
N GLN A 38 20.55 -4.12 5.02
CA GLN A 38 21.80 -3.68 4.39
C GLN A 38 21.57 -2.49 3.45
N PHE A 39 20.50 -2.53 2.64
CA PHE A 39 20.13 -1.42 1.76
C PHE A 39 19.79 -0.16 2.55
N ALA A 40 18.97 -0.29 3.61
CA ALA A 40 18.64 0.83 4.49
C ALA A 40 19.88 1.40 5.20
N GLY A 41 20.80 0.54 5.61
CA GLY A 41 22.10 0.92 6.15
C GLY A 41 22.96 1.69 5.13
N GLY A 42 23.06 1.18 3.90
CA GLY A 42 23.79 1.85 2.81
C GLY A 42 23.18 3.20 2.42
N LEU A 43 21.85 3.33 2.49
CA LEU A 43 21.16 4.61 2.25
C LEU A 43 21.63 5.70 3.22
N THR A 44 22.08 5.34 4.42
CA THR A 44 22.59 6.34 5.37
C THR A 44 23.91 6.96 4.95
N VAL A 45 24.75 6.24 4.18
CA VAL A 45 25.95 6.81 3.56
C VAL A 45 25.54 7.86 2.52
N VAL A 46 24.47 7.61 1.77
CA VAL A 46 23.92 8.61 0.85
C VAL A 46 23.38 9.82 1.63
N LEU A 47 22.69 9.60 2.76
CA LEU A 47 22.24 10.69 3.62
C LEU A 47 23.41 11.48 4.21
N ASP A 48 24.54 10.82 4.51
CA ASP A 48 25.76 11.47 4.97
C ASP A 48 26.36 12.39 3.90
N LEU A 49 26.43 11.90 2.66
CA LEU A 49 26.88 12.69 1.50
C LEU A 49 26.00 13.92 1.23
N VAL A 50 24.72 13.87 1.61
CA VAL A 50 23.79 15.02 1.50
C VAL A 50 24.13 16.12 2.52
N GLY A 51 24.76 15.77 3.65
CA GLY A 51 25.19 16.69 4.69
C GLY A 51 24.10 17.03 5.72
N PRO A 52 24.49 17.29 6.98
CA PRO A 52 23.54 17.46 8.10
C PRO A 52 22.65 18.71 7.97
N GLU A 53 23.12 19.78 7.31
CA GLU A 53 22.36 21.02 7.12
C GLU A 53 21.14 20.79 6.22
N ARG A 54 21.32 20.03 5.13
CA ARG A 54 20.23 19.71 4.18
C ARG A 54 19.21 18.79 4.82
N LEU A 55 19.67 17.79 5.59
CA LEU A 55 18.78 16.90 6.35
C LEU A 55 17.96 17.67 7.39
N ARG A 56 18.59 18.61 8.10
CA ARG A 56 17.88 19.45 9.08
C ARG A 56 16.89 20.40 8.42
N ALA A 57 17.25 21.01 7.28
CA ALA A 57 16.33 21.82 6.51
C ALA A 57 15.11 21.01 6.00
N PHE A 58 15.35 19.76 5.57
CA PHE A 58 14.29 18.83 5.19
C PHE A 58 13.40 18.43 6.38
N GLY A 59 13.99 18.08 7.53
CA GLY A 59 13.25 17.78 8.77
C GLY A 59 12.36 18.94 9.23
N LYS A 60 12.86 20.18 9.15
CA LYS A 60 12.05 21.38 9.42
C LYS A 60 10.88 21.53 8.45
N ARG A 61 11.07 21.24 7.15
CA ARG A 61 9.96 21.25 6.17
C ARG A 61 8.92 20.19 6.52
N LEU A 62 9.34 18.98 6.88
CA LEU A 62 8.43 17.91 7.31
C LEU A 62 7.61 18.29 8.54
N TYR A 63 8.20 19.01 9.50
CA TYR A 63 7.50 19.47 10.71
C TYR A 63 6.47 20.58 10.41
N VAL A 64 6.74 21.43 9.41
CA VAL A 64 5.85 22.52 8.99
C VAL A 64 4.66 22.03 8.16
N VAL A 65 4.73 20.83 7.58
CA VAL A 65 3.54 20.18 7.01
C VAL A 65 2.59 19.87 8.16
N ASN A 66 1.70 20.82 8.46
CA ASN A 66 0.57 20.61 9.34
C ASN A 66 -0.43 19.73 8.59
N TRP A 67 -0.28 18.41 8.65
CA TRP A 67 -1.28 17.52 8.06
C TRP A 67 -2.65 17.61 8.77
N THR A 68 -2.70 18.29 9.92
CA THR A 68 -3.93 18.68 10.62
C THR A 68 -4.57 19.96 10.07
N LYS A 69 -3.85 20.78 9.30
CA LYS A 69 -4.50 21.83 8.52
C LYS A 69 -5.21 21.12 7.37
N LYS A 70 -6.55 21.10 7.45
CA LYS A 70 -7.51 20.70 6.39
C LYS A 70 -6.83 20.71 5.04
N VAL A 71 -6.89 19.61 4.29
CA VAL A 71 -6.61 19.48 2.84
C VAL A 71 -6.74 20.86 2.19
N ALA A 72 -5.62 21.60 2.13
CA ALA A 72 -5.70 23.06 2.11
C ALA A 72 -5.78 23.57 0.67
N SER A 73 -5.37 22.72 -0.27
CA SER A 73 -5.49 22.98 -1.68
C SER A 73 -6.48 22.00 -2.33
N PRO A 74 -7.32 22.46 -3.27
CA PRO A 74 -8.13 21.59 -4.11
C PRO A 74 -7.30 20.50 -4.82
N ALA A 75 -6.03 20.79 -5.12
CA ALA A 75 -5.10 19.84 -5.73
C ALA A 75 -4.75 18.65 -4.81
N GLU A 76 -4.54 18.88 -3.51
CA GLU A 76 -4.34 17.80 -2.54
C GLU A 76 -5.59 16.94 -2.41
N GLY A 77 -6.77 17.57 -2.40
CA GLY A 77 -8.05 16.86 -2.40
C GLY A 77 -8.22 15.97 -3.63
N VAL A 78 -7.87 16.48 -4.81
CA VAL A 78 -7.87 15.70 -6.05
C VAL A 78 -6.86 14.55 -5.98
N SER A 79 -5.64 14.77 -5.47
CA SER A 79 -4.66 13.69 -5.35
C SER A 79 -5.07 12.59 -4.38
N VAL A 80 -5.71 12.93 -3.26
CA VAL A 80 -6.23 11.97 -2.29
C VAL A 80 -7.40 11.21 -2.90
N VAL A 81 -8.31 11.90 -3.59
CA VAL A 81 -9.44 11.26 -4.30
C VAL A 81 -8.94 10.31 -5.38
N VAL A 82 -7.97 10.73 -6.20
CA VAL A 82 -7.36 9.89 -7.24
C VAL A 82 -6.67 8.67 -6.62
N ALA A 83 -5.86 8.86 -5.57
CA ALA A 83 -5.18 7.75 -4.89
C ALA A 83 -6.17 6.75 -4.30
N VAL A 84 -7.26 7.23 -3.67
CA VAL A 84 -8.33 6.40 -3.13
C VAL A 84 -9.06 5.64 -4.24
N VAL A 85 -9.41 6.30 -5.34
CA VAL A 85 -10.09 5.68 -6.49
C VAL A 85 -9.22 4.63 -7.16
N THR A 86 -7.94 4.91 -7.39
CA THR A 86 -6.97 3.96 -7.97
C THR A 86 -6.77 2.75 -7.07
N LEU A 87 -6.72 2.95 -5.75
CA LEU A 87 -6.56 1.87 -4.79
C LEU A 87 -7.79 0.95 -4.72
N LEU A 88 -9.00 1.52 -4.76
CA LEU A 88 -10.25 0.76 -4.82
C LEU A 88 -10.32 -0.10 -6.09
N ALA A 89 -9.90 0.44 -7.23
CA ALA A 89 -9.85 -0.29 -8.49
C ALA A 89 -8.88 -1.48 -8.44
N TYR A 90 -7.68 -1.27 -7.86
CA TYR A 90 -6.69 -2.34 -7.70
C TYR A 90 -7.17 -3.47 -6.80
N LEU A 91 -7.91 -3.13 -5.75
CA LEU A 91 -8.39 -4.11 -4.76
C LEU A 91 -9.60 -4.90 -5.24
N ALA A 92 -10.48 -4.29 -6.05
CA ALA A 92 -11.53 -5.02 -6.75
C ALA A 92 -10.95 -6.08 -7.71
N PHE A 93 -9.90 -5.73 -8.44
CA PHE A 93 -9.19 -6.66 -9.33
C PHE A 93 -8.56 -7.83 -8.55
N PHE A 94 -7.87 -7.54 -7.44
CA PHE A 94 -7.25 -8.56 -6.61
C PHE A 94 -8.29 -9.50 -5.97
N ALA A 95 -9.40 -8.98 -5.44
CA ALA A 95 -10.45 -9.78 -4.82
C ALA A 95 -11.14 -10.73 -5.82
N LEU A 96 -11.39 -10.28 -7.04
CA LEU A 96 -11.96 -11.11 -8.11
C LEU A 96 -11.00 -12.24 -8.52
N THR A 97 -9.71 -11.93 -8.59
CA THR A 97 -8.67 -12.92 -8.92
C THR A 97 -8.55 -13.98 -7.83
N LEU A 98 -8.56 -13.56 -6.57
CA LEU A 98 -8.47 -14.43 -5.40
C LEU A 98 -9.72 -15.32 -5.25
N ALA A 99 -10.91 -14.74 -5.43
CA ALA A 99 -12.17 -15.49 -5.42
C ALA A 99 -12.22 -16.57 -6.52
N GLY A 100 -11.68 -16.26 -7.70
CA GLY A 100 -11.49 -17.26 -8.76
C GLY A 100 -10.60 -18.43 -8.30
N THR A 101 -9.46 -18.14 -7.68
CA THR A 101 -8.52 -19.19 -7.24
C THR A 101 -9.03 -20.03 -6.07
N VAL A 102 -9.79 -19.46 -5.13
CA VAL A 102 -10.18 -20.15 -3.89
C VAL A 102 -11.36 -21.08 -4.08
N PHE A 103 -12.36 -20.69 -4.87
CA PHE A 103 -13.59 -21.47 -4.95
C PHE A 103 -13.54 -22.60 -5.97
N GLY A 104 -12.50 -22.74 -6.81
CA GLY A 104 -12.39 -23.84 -7.78
C GLY A 104 -13.40 -23.80 -8.94
N TRP A 105 -14.36 -22.88 -8.89
CA TRP A 105 -15.28 -22.56 -10.00
C TRP A 105 -14.59 -21.73 -11.10
N ALA A 106 -13.33 -21.37 -10.87
CA ALA A 106 -12.47 -20.66 -11.80
C ALA A 106 -12.49 -21.30 -13.18
N GLU A 107 -12.25 -22.59 -13.35
CA GLU A 107 -12.06 -23.12 -14.71
C GLU A 107 -13.32 -23.07 -15.59
N HIS A 108 -14.51 -23.15 -14.99
CA HIS A 108 -15.78 -23.12 -15.74
C HIS A 108 -16.36 -21.72 -15.97
N LEU A 109 -16.15 -20.77 -15.05
CA LEU A 109 -16.52 -19.36 -15.24
C LEU A 109 -15.42 -18.56 -15.96
N ILE A 110 -14.15 -18.95 -15.78
CA ILE A 110 -12.98 -18.27 -16.34
C ILE A 110 -12.66 -18.78 -17.73
N ARG A 111 -13.14 -19.93 -18.23
CA ARG A 111 -12.91 -20.29 -19.65
C ARG A 111 -13.42 -19.25 -20.65
N PRO A 112 -14.71 -18.84 -20.62
CA PRO A 112 -15.18 -17.78 -21.50
C PRO A 112 -14.52 -16.43 -21.20
N VAL A 113 -14.13 -16.17 -19.94
CA VAL A 113 -13.41 -14.94 -19.57
C VAL A 113 -11.95 -14.98 -19.98
N LYS A 114 -11.25 -16.12 -20.00
CA LYS A 114 -9.87 -16.28 -20.46
C LYS A 114 -9.80 -16.16 -21.97
N ASP A 115 -10.77 -16.73 -22.67
CA ASP A 115 -10.87 -16.61 -24.13
C ASP A 115 -11.25 -15.17 -24.51
N LEU A 116 -12.16 -14.54 -23.77
CA LEU A 116 -12.50 -13.11 -23.91
C LEU A 116 -11.34 -12.19 -23.49
N VAL A 117 -10.59 -12.50 -22.43
CA VAL A 117 -9.44 -11.71 -21.93
C VAL A 117 -8.22 -11.92 -22.80
N ALA A 118 -8.04 -13.08 -23.43
CA ALA A 118 -6.99 -13.32 -24.42
C ALA A 118 -7.32 -12.60 -25.74
N TRP A 119 -8.58 -12.64 -26.18
CA TRP A 119 -9.09 -11.88 -27.32
C TRP A 119 -9.05 -10.36 -27.07
N ALA A 120 -9.42 -9.93 -25.86
CA ALA A 120 -9.43 -8.54 -25.44
C ALA A 120 -8.08 -8.09 -24.88
N LYS A 121 -7.06 -8.94 -24.74
CA LYS A 121 -5.73 -8.58 -24.20
C LYS A 121 -5.12 -7.34 -24.88
N PRO A 122 -5.17 -7.20 -26.22
CA PRO A 122 -4.67 -6.00 -26.91
C PRO A 122 -5.52 -4.74 -26.60
N VAL A 123 -6.81 -4.92 -26.30
CA VAL A 123 -7.76 -3.87 -25.93
C VAL A 123 -7.59 -3.48 -24.46
N LEU A 124 -7.51 -4.46 -23.55
CA LEU A 124 -7.28 -4.33 -22.11
C LEU A 124 -5.96 -3.61 -21.85
N ASP A 125 -4.88 -3.98 -22.54
CA ASP A 125 -3.59 -3.29 -22.47
C ASP A 125 -3.68 -1.80 -22.88
N SER A 126 -4.71 -1.41 -23.64
CA SER A 126 -5.04 -0.02 -23.97
C SER A 126 -6.12 0.63 -23.07
N PHE A 127 -6.85 -0.16 -22.26
CA PHE A 127 -8.08 0.25 -21.54
C PHE A 127 -7.97 0.34 -20.01
N TRP A 128 -6.87 -0.14 -19.39
CA TRP A 128 -6.70 -0.17 -17.93
C TRP A 128 -6.80 1.19 -17.21
N PHE A 129 -6.74 2.31 -17.94
CA PHE A 129 -6.94 3.65 -17.39
C PHE A 129 -8.41 4.16 -17.40
N GLN A 130 -9.33 3.54 -18.16
CA GLN A 130 -10.67 4.14 -18.38
C GLN A 130 -11.76 3.67 -17.41
N TYR A 131 -11.68 2.47 -16.82
CA TYR A 131 -12.76 1.92 -15.98
C TYR A 131 -12.99 2.65 -14.64
N PRO A 132 -11.96 3.05 -13.87
CA PRO A 132 -12.16 3.86 -12.68
C PRO A 132 -12.79 5.22 -13.03
N LEU A 133 -12.44 5.77 -14.20
CA LEU A 133 -12.99 7.02 -14.71
C LEU A 133 -14.47 6.85 -15.12
N VAL A 134 -14.84 5.75 -15.79
CA VAL A 134 -16.23 5.45 -16.17
C VAL A 134 -17.11 5.19 -14.95
N LEU A 135 -16.61 4.47 -13.95
CA LEU A 135 -17.33 4.28 -12.67
C LEU A 135 -17.48 5.60 -11.92
N LEU A 136 -16.44 6.43 -11.87
CA LEU A 136 -16.50 7.77 -11.28
C LEU A 136 -17.53 8.65 -12.01
N ILE A 137 -17.51 8.67 -13.34
CA ILE A 137 -18.48 9.39 -14.18
C ILE A 137 -19.89 8.86 -13.93
N PHE A 138 -20.08 7.54 -13.83
CA PHE A 138 -21.37 6.92 -13.53
C PHE A 138 -21.91 7.35 -12.16
N PHE A 139 -21.08 7.33 -11.10
CA PHE A 139 -21.50 7.76 -9.77
C PHE A 139 -21.76 9.27 -9.69
N ILE A 140 -20.98 10.10 -10.41
CA ILE A 140 -21.22 11.55 -10.53
C ILE A 140 -22.55 11.79 -11.27
N ALA A 141 -22.80 11.09 -12.37
CA ALA A 141 -24.04 11.21 -13.15
C ALA A 141 -25.25 10.74 -12.34
N LEU A 142 -25.13 9.62 -11.61
CA LEU A 142 -26.18 9.09 -10.74
C LEU A 142 -26.46 10.04 -9.57
N GLY A 143 -25.42 10.55 -8.91
CA GLY A 143 -25.57 11.56 -7.85
C GLY A 143 -26.23 12.84 -8.34
N SER A 144 -25.85 13.31 -9.54
CA SER A 144 -26.44 14.49 -10.18
C SER A 144 -27.90 14.26 -10.57
N ALA A 145 -28.25 13.07 -11.07
CA ALA A 145 -29.62 12.70 -11.40
C ALA A 145 -30.51 12.60 -10.14
N LEU A 146 -29.97 12.11 -9.03
CA LEU A 146 -30.67 12.05 -7.75
C LEU A 146 -30.83 13.42 -7.07
N ALA A 147 -29.91 14.36 -7.34
CA ALA A 147 -29.96 15.73 -6.83
C ALA A 147 -30.87 16.67 -7.64
N ALA A 148 -31.25 16.30 -8.86
CA ALA A 148 -32.13 17.10 -9.70
C ALA A 148 -33.55 17.16 -9.10
N LYS A 149 -34.11 18.37 -8.97
CA LYS A 149 -35.49 18.55 -8.49
C LYS A 149 -36.46 18.00 -9.54
N PRO A 150 -37.29 16.98 -9.21
CA PRO A 150 -38.24 16.43 -10.17
C PRO A 150 -39.29 17.49 -10.54
N LYS A 151 -39.59 17.59 -11.84
CA LYS A 151 -40.57 18.59 -12.34
C LYS A 151 -42.02 18.11 -12.16
N SER A 152 -42.22 16.81 -11.98
CA SER A 152 -43.54 16.21 -11.79
C SER A 152 -43.56 15.13 -10.70
N ARG A 153 -44.74 14.86 -10.13
CA ARG A 153 -44.93 13.77 -9.16
C ARG A 153 -44.66 12.38 -9.75
N ALA A 154 -44.89 12.18 -11.05
CA ALA A 154 -44.64 10.92 -11.72
C ALA A 154 -43.13 10.65 -11.84
N GLU A 155 -42.36 11.67 -12.21
CA GLU A 155 -40.89 11.65 -12.28
C GLU A 155 -40.26 11.47 -10.89
N ALA A 156 -40.82 12.09 -9.85
CA ALA A 156 -40.39 11.87 -8.48
C ALA A 156 -40.53 10.39 -8.05
N ARG A 157 -41.60 9.70 -8.49
CA ARG A 157 -41.82 8.28 -8.18
C ARG A 157 -40.90 7.34 -8.95
N SER A 158 -40.51 7.67 -10.19
CA SER A 158 -39.57 6.84 -10.96
C SER A 158 -38.15 6.98 -10.44
N VAL A 159 -37.71 8.21 -10.15
CA VAL A 159 -36.41 8.49 -9.50
C VAL A 159 -36.34 7.82 -8.12
N GLY A 160 -37.42 7.89 -7.33
CA GLY A 160 -37.50 7.19 -6.05
C GLY A 160 -37.38 5.66 -6.17
N ARG A 161 -38.03 5.04 -7.16
CA ARG A 161 -37.91 3.58 -7.39
C ARG A 161 -36.50 3.17 -7.84
N LEU A 162 -35.89 3.93 -8.74
CA LEU A 162 -34.50 3.71 -9.16
C LEU A 162 -33.54 3.86 -7.98
N GLY A 163 -33.73 4.90 -7.15
CA GLY A 163 -32.97 5.10 -5.92
C GLY A 163 -33.07 3.90 -4.98
N CYS A 164 -34.28 3.39 -4.72
CA CYS A 164 -34.47 2.20 -3.88
C CYS A 164 -33.85 0.93 -4.48
N LEU A 165 -33.89 0.77 -5.81
CA LEU A 165 -33.29 -0.37 -6.50
C LEU A 165 -31.76 -0.38 -6.38
N PHE A 166 -31.12 0.79 -6.50
CA PHE A 166 -29.67 0.92 -6.45
C PHE A 166 -29.10 1.16 -5.05
N ALA A 167 -29.92 1.55 -4.07
CA ALA A 167 -29.51 1.73 -2.67
C ALA A 167 -28.70 0.55 -2.09
N PRO A 168 -29.11 -0.73 -2.24
CA PRO A 168 -28.31 -1.85 -1.71
C PRO A 168 -26.96 -1.98 -2.43
N VAL A 169 -26.89 -1.71 -3.73
CA VAL A 169 -25.64 -1.75 -4.50
C VAL A 169 -24.68 -0.66 -4.03
N VAL A 170 -25.18 0.55 -3.82
CA VAL A 170 -24.41 1.68 -3.30
C VAL A 170 -23.92 1.39 -1.87
N LEU A 171 -24.77 0.81 -1.02
CA LEU A 171 -24.41 0.46 0.36
C LEU A 171 -23.32 -0.62 0.40
N VAL A 172 -23.44 -1.69 -0.39
CA VAL A 172 -22.43 -2.75 -0.50
C VAL A 172 -21.12 -2.18 -1.02
N ALA A 173 -21.16 -1.33 -2.07
CA ALA A 173 -19.98 -0.67 -2.59
C ALA A 173 -19.29 0.22 -1.54
N ALA A 174 -20.06 0.98 -0.75
CA ALA A 174 -19.54 1.82 0.32
C ALA A 174 -18.90 1.00 1.45
N ILE A 175 -19.51 -0.13 1.85
CA ILE A 175 -18.97 -1.03 2.88
C ILE A 175 -17.65 -1.66 2.39
N LEU A 176 -17.61 -2.16 1.16
CA LEU A 176 -16.40 -2.73 0.58
C LEU A 176 -15.29 -1.69 0.46
N ALA A 177 -15.63 -0.47 0.03
CA ALA A 177 -14.68 0.63 0.01
C ALA A 177 -14.16 0.96 1.42
N GLY A 178 -15.03 0.99 2.43
CA GLY A 178 -14.64 1.19 3.83
C GLY A 178 -13.69 0.11 4.35
N LEU A 179 -14.01 -1.17 4.13
CA LEU A 179 -13.16 -2.31 4.54
C LEU A 179 -11.79 -2.30 3.87
N ILE A 180 -11.71 -1.77 2.65
CA ILE A 180 -10.48 -1.59 1.90
C ILE A 180 -9.68 -0.38 2.41
N LEU A 181 -10.33 0.76 2.57
CA LEU A 181 -9.66 2.02 2.91
C LEU A 181 -9.25 2.07 4.38
N LEU A 182 -9.95 1.37 5.27
CA LEU A 182 -9.66 1.38 6.70
C LEU A 182 -8.26 0.84 7.01
N PRO A 183 -7.80 -0.33 6.50
CA PRO A 183 -6.41 -0.76 6.64
C PRO A 183 -5.40 0.27 6.15
N TRP A 184 -5.66 0.94 5.03
CA TRP A 184 -4.77 1.97 4.50
C TRP A 184 -4.75 3.23 5.34
N ALA A 185 -5.90 3.66 5.85
CA ALA A 185 -5.97 4.73 6.83
C ALA A 185 -5.20 4.34 8.10
N VAL A 186 -5.30 3.10 8.57
CA VAL A 186 -4.52 2.59 9.70
C VAL A 186 -3.01 2.57 9.38
N VAL A 187 -2.60 2.19 8.17
CA VAL A 187 -1.18 2.24 7.78
C VAL A 187 -0.69 3.69 7.69
N ILE A 188 -1.42 4.57 7.02
CA ILE A 188 -1.02 5.98 6.82
C ILE A 188 -1.02 6.72 8.16
N TYR A 189 -2.13 6.70 8.89
CA TYR A 189 -2.29 7.46 10.14
C TYR A 189 -1.73 6.74 11.37
N GLY A 190 -1.68 5.41 11.36
CA GLY A 190 -1.17 4.62 12.48
C GLY A 190 0.31 4.27 12.36
N ILE A 191 0.87 4.16 11.15
CA ILE A 191 2.28 3.80 10.95
C ILE A 191 3.07 4.95 10.32
N CYS A 192 2.70 5.39 9.12
CA CYS A 192 3.48 6.40 8.39
C CYS A 192 3.52 7.75 9.13
N TRP A 193 2.41 8.13 9.77
CA TRP A 193 2.30 9.34 10.55
C TRP A 193 3.27 9.39 11.74
N PRO A 194 3.20 8.46 12.72
CA PRO A 194 4.17 8.46 13.82
C PRO A 194 5.59 8.20 13.35
N LEU A 195 5.79 7.37 12.31
CA LEU A 195 7.12 7.13 11.74
C LEU A 195 7.72 8.41 11.16
N SER A 196 6.97 9.19 10.37
CA SER A 196 7.45 10.45 9.80
C SER A 196 7.75 11.49 10.88
N ARG A 197 6.94 11.54 11.95
CA ARG A 197 7.21 12.38 13.13
C ARG A 197 8.45 11.92 13.89
N GLY A 198 8.62 10.62 14.07
CA GLY A 198 9.82 10.04 14.69
C GLY A 198 11.08 10.36 13.90
N ILE A 199 11.03 10.20 12.57
CA ILE A 199 12.11 10.59 11.67
C ILE A 199 12.40 12.09 11.78
N ALA A 200 11.37 12.94 11.73
CA ALA A 200 11.54 14.38 11.86
C ALA A 200 12.18 14.76 13.21
N PHE A 201 11.75 14.12 14.31
CA PHE A 201 12.34 14.30 15.63
C PHE A 201 13.81 13.87 15.69
N LEU A 202 14.14 12.71 15.12
CA LEU A 202 15.52 12.22 15.03
C LEU A 202 16.41 13.17 14.22
N LEU A 203 15.88 13.74 13.13
CA LEU A 203 16.61 14.65 12.26
C LEU A 203 16.78 16.06 12.84
N ASP A 204 15.93 16.51 13.76
CA ASP A 204 16.04 17.85 14.39
C ASP A 204 17.00 17.88 15.61
N HIS A 205 17.52 16.73 16.02
CA HIS A 205 18.49 16.67 17.11
C HIS A 205 19.76 17.48 16.79
N LYS A 206 20.42 18.05 17.81
CA LYS A 206 21.62 18.89 17.61
C LYS A 206 22.78 18.15 16.92
N LYS A 207 22.79 16.82 16.99
CA LYS A 207 23.76 15.92 16.35
C LYS A 207 23.03 14.70 15.76
N PRO A 208 22.25 14.86 14.68
CA PRO A 208 21.40 13.79 14.17
C PRO A 208 22.24 12.64 13.59
N GLY A 209 23.44 12.95 13.07
CA GLY A 209 24.35 12.00 12.46
C GLY A 209 24.65 10.79 13.36
N TRP A 210 25.08 11.00 14.62
CA TRP A 210 25.52 9.90 15.48
C TRP A 210 24.48 8.79 15.65
N ILE A 211 23.24 9.14 15.97
CA ILE A 211 22.17 8.15 16.17
C ILE A 211 21.87 7.44 14.85
N VAL A 212 21.79 8.18 13.74
CA VAL A 212 21.57 7.61 12.42
C VAL A 212 22.69 6.65 12.03
N TYR A 213 23.95 6.98 12.31
CA TYR A 213 25.08 6.08 12.03
C TYR A 213 25.05 4.82 12.89
N VAL A 214 24.74 4.93 14.18
CA VAL A 214 24.65 3.75 15.06
C VAL A 214 23.52 2.81 14.59
N VAL A 215 22.36 3.37 14.25
CA VAL A 215 21.23 2.58 13.72
C VAL A 215 21.59 1.96 12.36
N ALA A 216 22.22 2.73 11.48
CA ALA A 216 22.65 2.25 10.17
C ALA A 216 23.67 1.11 10.30
N PHE A 217 24.68 1.30 11.15
CA PHE A 217 25.70 0.30 11.43
C PHE A 217 25.07 -0.97 11.97
N ALA A 218 24.14 -0.85 12.93
CA ALA A 218 23.38 -1.99 13.44
C ALA A 218 22.60 -2.69 12.32
N PHE A 219 21.95 -1.96 11.41
CA PHE A 219 21.23 -2.54 10.27
C PHE A 219 22.14 -3.26 9.29
N VAL A 220 23.32 -2.70 8.99
CA VAL A 220 24.31 -3.37 8.13
C VAL A 220 24.79 -4.66 8.80
N VAL A 221 25.18 -4.60 10.07
CA VAL A 221 25.68 -5.78 10.81
C VAL A 221 24.61 -6.86 10.91
N ILE A 222 23.41 -6.52 11.40
CA ILE A 222 22.30 -7.47 11.52
C ILE A 222 21.90 -8.03 10.15
N GLY A 223 21.81 -7.15 9.15
CA GLY A 223 21.45 -7.55 7.79
C GLY A 223 22.49 -8.47 7.15
N PHE A 224 23.77 -8.24 7.41
CA PHE A 224 24.87 -9.11 7.00
C PHE A 224 24.77 -10.49 7.65
N HIS A 225 24.48 -10.57 8.95
CA HIS A 225 24.27 -11.85 9.62
C HIS A 225 23.11 -12.66 9.00
N PHE A 226 21.99 -12.02 8.67
CA PHE A 226 20.87 -12.73 8.04
C PHE A 226 21.16 -13.16 6.60
N ASP A 227 21.90 -12.34 5.85
CA ASP A 227 22.28 -12.67 4.47
C ASP A 227 23.26 -13.84 4.44
N MET A 228 24.27 -13.85 5.33
CA MET A 228 25.21 -14.98 5.46
C MET A 228 24.51 -16.28 5.82
N LEU A 229 23.57 -16.26 6.78
CA LEU A 229 22.85 -17.48 7.16
C LEU A 229 21.90 -17.99 6.07
N ALA A 230 21.54 -17.15 5.10
CA ALA A 230 20.65 -17.49 4.00
C ALA A 230 21.39 -17.87 2.71
N SER A 231 22.72 -17.75 2.67
CA SER A 231 23.61 -18.13 1.55
C SER A 231 24.29 -19.46 1.79
#